data_AF-A0A354HHI3-F1
#
_entry.id   AF-A0A354HHI3-F1
#
_cell.length_a   1.000
_cell.length_b   1.000
_cell.length_c   1.000
_cell.angle_alpha   90.00
_cell.angle_beta   90.00
_cell.angle_gamma   90.00
#
_symmetry.space_group_name_H-M   'P 1'
#
loop_
_entity.id
_entity.type
_entity.pdbx_description
1 polymer ?
#
loop_
_entity_poly.entity_id
_entity_poly.type
_entity_poly.pdbx_seq_one_letter_code
_entity_poly.pdbx_strand_id
1 'polypeptide(L)'
;AKEFAAERVAEMRQSMTFIMKIMPTVMGCQFQFVMCDVAGRDEIALWQRFAKCAPASPAKRALAKIVMNVICLCISVLLGTVYMNVVGAVFGDGVSYSDISYMFTVVTAVTAFTVLAQIYTMILHSMEKGMLALLATIMVPTWAVAFANVMGRNGTRDDEFFVDLSAFCEFICPFLPFILIGLFAFGFAAIYLLFKRREK
;
A
#
# COMPACT_ATOMS: atom_id res chain seq x y z
N ALA A 1 31.90 1.87 -29.35
CA ALA A 1 31.52 3.23 -28.86
C ALA A 1 30.06 3.57 -29.19
N LYS A 2 29.60 3.47 -30.45
CA LYS A 2 28.18 3.73 -30.81
C LYS A 2 27.21 2.65 -30.29
N GLU A 3 27.57 1.37 -30.31
CA GLU A 3 26.76 0.29 -29.70
C GLU A 3 26.64 0.46 -28.19
N PHE A 4 27.75 0.71 -27.49
CA PHE A 4 27.75 0.93 -26.04
C PHE A 4 26.91 2.15 -25.60
N ALA A 5 26.83 3.18 -26.45
CA ALA A 5 25.96 4.33 -26.22
C ALA A 5 24.47 4.01 -26.48
N ALA A 6 24.17 3.18 -27.48
CA ALA A 6 22.81 2.74 -27.78
C ALA A 6 22.26 1.80 -26.69
N GLU A 7 23.09 0.91 -26.16
CA GLU A 7 22.76 -0.01 -25.06
C GLU A 7 22.46 0.76 -23.77
N ARG A 8 23.31 1.74 -23.40
CA ARG A 8 23.03 2.62 -22.25
C ARG A 8 21.77 3.47 -22.43
N VAL A 9 21.48 3.94 -23.65
CA VAL A 9 20.25 4.70 -23.92
C VAL A 9 19.02 3.80 -23.81
N ALA A 10 19.11 2.54 -24.22
CA ALA A 10 18.04 1.55 -24.06
C ALA A 10 17.79 1.20 -22.59
N GLU A 11 18.84 0.93 -21.80
CA GLU A 11 18.76 0.69 -20.35
C GLU A 11 18.17 1.90 -19.60
N MET A 12 18.60 3.10 -19.98
CA MET A 12 18.12 4.34 -19.37
C MET A 12 16.65 4.61 -19.73
N ARG A 13 16.23 4.29 -20.96
CA ARG A 13 14.82 4.35 -21.39
C ARG A 13 13.97 3.33 -20.63
N GLN A 14 14.43 2.09 -20.47
CA GLN A 14 13.72 1.05 -19.73
C GLN A 14 13.55 1.41 -18.25
N SER A 15 14.61 1.95 -17.63
CA SER A 15 14.58 2.44 -16.26
C SER A 15 13.63 3.64 -16.09
N MET A 16 13.62 4.58 -17.05
CA MET A 16 12.67 5.70 -17.05
C MET A 16 11.23 5.23 -17.21
N THR A 17 10.95 4.30 -18.12
CA THR A 17 9.60 3.73 -18.30
C THR A 17 9.14 3.04 -17.04
N PHE A 18 10.00 2.27 -16.37
CA PHE A 18 9.71 1.63 -15.09
C PHE A 18 9.38 2.67 -14.01
N ILE A 19 10.23 3.69 -13.82
CA ILE A 19 9.99 4.76 -12.83
C ILE A 19 8.69 5.51 -13.14
N MET A 20 8.41 5.81 -14.41
CA MET A 20 7.19 6.49 -14.83
C MET A 20 5.94 5.63 -14.62
N LYS A 21 6.03 4.30 -14.73
CA LYS A 21 4.92 3.37 -14.38
C LYS A 21 4.72 3.27 -12.86
N ILE A 22 5.81 3.27 -12.08
CA ILE A 22 5.80 3.05 -10.64
C ILE A 22 5.33 4.25 -9.84
N MET A 23 5.93 5.42 -10.06
CA MET A 23 5.63 6.63 -9.28
C MET A 23 4.12 6.89 -9.19
N PRO A 24 3.34 6.79 -10.27
CA PRO A 24 1.92 7.11 -10.24
C PRO A 24 1.06 5.99 -9.68
N THR A 25 1.52 4.73 -9.73
CA THR A 25 0.89 3.62 -9.00
C THR A 25 1.05 3.84 -7.50
N VAL A 26 2.23 4.29 -7.06
CA VAL A 26 2.48 4.69 -5.67
C VAL A 26 1.62 5.91 -5.30
N MET A 27 1.50 6.93 -6.16
CA MET A 27 0.65 8.10 -5.91
C MET A 27 -0.86 7.77 -5.90
N GLY A 28 -1.33 6.91 -6.81
CA GLY A 28 -2.72 6.43 -6.81
C GLY A 28 -3.05 5.59 -5.58
N CYS A 29 -2.05 4.89 -5.04
CA CYS A 29 -2.12 4.19 -3.77
C CYS A 29 -2.08 5.16 -2.56
N GLN A 30 -1.34 6.28 -2.64
CA GLN A 30 -1.36 7.34 -1.62
C GLN A 30 -2.74 7.97 -1.43
N PHE A 31 -3.64 7.89 -2.42
CA PHE A 31 -5.03 8.30 -2.26
C PHE A 31 -5.74 7.55 -1.11
N GLN A 32 -5.36 6.30 -0.83
CA GLN A 32 -5.87 5.54 0.31
C GLN A 32 -5.41 6.14 1.66
N PHE A 33 -4.20 6.71 1.72
CA PHE A 33 -3.68 7.38 2.91
C PHE A 33 -4.41 8.70 3.19
N VAL A 34 -4.70 9.49 2.16
CA VAL A 34 -5.47 10.74 2.30
C VAL A 34 -6.89 10.44 2.78
N MET A 35 -7.52 9.38 2.28
CA MET A 35 -8.82 8.95 2.78
C MET A 35 -8.76 8.40 4.20
N CYS A 36 -7.65 7.78 4.61
CA CYS A 36 -7.42 7.41 6.02
C CYS A 36 -7.27 8.62 6.94
N ASP A 37 -6.65 9.70 6.47
CA ASP A 37 -6.54 10.98 7.19
C ASP A 37 -7.94 11.56 7.45
N VAL A 38 -8.75 11.72 6.39
CA VAL A 38 -10.12 12.24 6.49
C VAL A 38 -11.00 11.32 7.33
N ALA A 39 -10.97 10.00 7.09
CA ALA A 39 -11.76 9.03 7.85
C ALA A 39 -11.31 8.93 9.32
N GLY A 40 -10.02 9.12 9.62
CA GLY A 40 -9.49 9.13 10.99
C GLY A 40 -9.93 10.36 11.77
N ARG A 41 -9.94 11.54 11.13
CA ARG A 41 -10.44 12.79 11.75
C ARG A 41 -11.95 12.77 11.95
N ASP A 42 -12.70 12.32 10.95
CA ASP A 42 -14.14 12.13 11.07
C ASP A 42 -14.46 11.10 12.14
N GLU A 43 -13.69 10.03 12.25
CA GLU A 43 -13.91 9.04 13.28
C GLU A 43 -13.65 9.59 14.69
N ILE A 44 -12.60 10.40 14.91
CA ILE A 44 -12.36 11.09 16.19
C ILE A 44 -13.50 12.07 16.51
N ALA A 45 -13.97 12.82 15.51
CA ALA A 45 -15.09 13.75 15.69
C ALA A 45 -16.41 13.02 15.96
N LEU A 46 -16.68 11.93 15.25
CA LEU A 46 -17.81 11.01 15.47
C LEU A 46 -17.69 10.32 16.83
N TRP A 47 -16.48 9.96 17.24
CA TRP A 47 -16.16 9.43 18.56
C TRP A 47 -16.57 10.37 19.69
N GLN A 48 -16.24 11.66 19.54
CA GLN A 48 -16.56 12.69 20.51
C GLN A 48 -18.06 13.05 20.50
N ARG A 49 -18.71 13.02 19.33
CA ARG A 49 -20.12 13.39 19.17
C ARG A 49 -21.11 12.25 19.49
N PHE A 50 -20.81 11.01 19.10
CA PHE A 50 -21.73 9.87 19.24
C PHE A 50 -21.63 9.14 20.59
N ALA A 51 -20.67 9.48 21.46
CA ALA A 51 -20.75 9.10 22.86
C ALA A 51 -22.05 9.58 23.55
N LYS A 52 -22.78 10.54 22.95
CA LYS A 52 -23.94 11.18 23.57
C LYS A 52 -25.29 10.97 22.87
N CYS A 53 -25.38 10.54 21.60
CA CYS A 53 -26.66 10.67 20.85
C CYS A 53 -27.22 9.46 20.09
N ALA A 54 -26.47 8.40 19.77
CA ALA A 54 -27.06 7.12 19.27
C ALA A 54 -26.00 6.02 19.08
N PRO A 55 -26.19 4.80 19.60
CA PRO A 55 -25.26 3.71 19.40
C PRO A 55 -25.49 3.06 18.03
N ALA A 56 -24.90 3.61 16.97
CA ALA A 56 -24.69 2.81 15.75
C ALA A 56 -23.83 1.60 16.11
N SER A 57 -24.31 0.38 15.85
CA SER A 57 -23.68 -0.85 16.31
C SER A 57 -22.23 -0.99 15.80
N PRO A 58 -21.31 -1.54 16.61
CA PRO A 58 -19.90 -1.78 16.27
C PRO A 58 -19.70 -2.42 14.90
N ALA A 59 -20.55 -3.39 14.56
CA ALA A 59 -20.50 -4.11 13.29
C ALA A 59 -20.81 -3.20 12.10
N LYS A 60 -21.81 -2.30 12.20
CA LYS A 60 -22.15 -1.36 11.11
C LYS A 60 -21.03 -0.36 10.86
N ARG A 61 -20.36 0.11 11.92
CA ARG A 61 -19.20 1.02 11.81
C ARG A 61 -17.99 0.34 11.16
N ALA A 62 -17.66 -0.86 11.63
CA ALA A 62 -16.57 -1.65 11.05
C ALA A 62 -16.83 -1.98 9.57
N LEU A 63 -18.06 -2.37 9.24
CA LEU A 63 -18.45 -2.69 7.87
C LEU A 63 -18.35 -1.47 6.95
N ALA A 64 -18.89 -0.32 7.36
CA ALA A 64 -18.82 0.91 6.56
C ALA A 64 -17.38 1.29 6.21
N LYS A 65 -16.45 1.12 7.15
CA LYS A 65 -15.02 1.39 6.91
C LYS A 65 -14.38 0.45 5.90
N ILE A 66 -14.64 -0.85 6.05
CA ILE A 66 -14.10 -1.85 5.12
C ILE A 66 -14.65 -1.62 3.72
N VAL A 67 -15.96 -1.33 3.59
CA VAL A 67 -16.59 -1.01 2.30
C VAL A 67 -15.96 0.23 1.68
N MET A 68 -15.74 1.30 2.43
CA MET A 68 -15.07 2.50 1.92
C MET A 68 -13.63 2.22 1.48
N ASN A 69 -12.87 1.42 2.24
CA ASN A 69 -11.51 1.01 1.84
C ASN A 69 -11.54 0.20 0.54
N VAL A 70 -12.50 -0.72 0.37
CA VAL A 70 -12.68 -1.50 -0.86
C VAL A 70 -13.02 -0.58 -2.04
N ILE A 71 -13.91 0.40 -1.87
CA ILE A 71 -14.23 1.37 -2.93
C ILE A 71 -12.98 2.18 -3.32
N CYS A 72 -12.23 2.68 -2.34
CA CYS A 72 -11.00 3.42 -2.61
C CYS A 72 -9.95 2.55 -3.32
N LEU A 73 -9.82 1.29 -2.90
CA LEU A 73 -8.96 0.30 -3.55
C LEU A 73 -9.35 0.11 -5.02
N CYS A 74 -10.63 -0.08 -5.31
CA CYS A 74 -11.12 -0.23 -6.69
C CYS A 74 -10.81 1.02 -7.53
N ILE A 75 -10.99 2.22 -6.98
CA ILE A 75 -10.66 3.48 -7.67
C ILE A 75 -9.15 3.57 -7.94
N SER A 76 -8.30 3.27 -6.94
CA SER A 76 -6.84 3.27 -7.10
C SER A 76 -6.39 2.27 -8.17
N VAL A 77 -6.97 1.07 -8.20
CA VAL A 77 -6.67 0.05 -9.22
C VAL A 77 -7.12 0.51 -10.61
N LEU A 78 -8.30 1.10 -10.72
CA LEU A 78 -8.81 1.60 -11.99
C LEU A 78 -7.93 2.73 -12.54
N LEU A 79 -7.58 3.71 -11.70
CA LEU A 79 -6.70 4.81 -12.08
C LEU A 79 -5.30 4.32 -12.46
N GLY A 80 -4.71 3.40 -11.69
CA GLY A 80 -3.39 2.85 -12.01
C GLY A 80 -3.38 2.05 -13.32
N THR A 81 -4.45 1.29 -13.59
CA THR A 81 -4.59 0.53 -14.85
C THR A 81 -4.74 1.47 -16.05
N VAL A 82 -5.60 2.49 -15.95
CA VAL A 82 -5.76 3.50 -17.02
C VAL A 82 -4.43 4.19 -17.29
N TYR A 83 -3.71 4.57 -16.22
CA TYR A 83 -2.42 5.21 -16.34
C TYR A 83 -1.37 4.34 -17.02
N MET A 84 -1.24 3.06 -16.62
CA MET A 84 -0.30 2.13 -17.25
C MET A 84 -0.58 1.94 -18.75
N ASN A 85 -1.86 1.94 -19.15
CA ASN A 85 -2.22 1.88 -20.56
C ASN A 85 -1.82 3.16 -21.32
N VAL A 86 -2.02 4.34 -20.72
CA VAL A 86 -1.61 5.62 -21.33
C VAL A 86 -0.09 5.70 -21.48
N VAL A 87 0.67 5.34 -20.44
CA VAL A 87 2.12 5.31 -20.48
C VAL A 87 2.61 4.29 -21.50
N GLY A 88 2.03 3.08 -21.52
CA GLY A 88 2.35 2.09 -22.53
C GLY A 88 2.17 2.61 -23.96
N ALA A 89 1.03 3.25 -24.23
CA ALA A 89 0.77 3.87 -25.53
C ALA A 89 1.76 4.99 -25.90
N VAL A 90 2.20 5.80 -24.93
CA VAL A 90 3.18 6.88 -25.15
C VAL A 90 4.58 6.33 -25.47
N PHE A 91 4.99 5.25 -24.80
CA PHE A 91 6.33 4.68 -24.99
C PHE A 91 6.41 3.63 -26.10
N GLY A 92 5.26 3.19 -26.64
CA GLY A 92 5.16 2.14 -27.65
C GLY A 92 5.22 0.72 -27.07
N ASP A 93 5.15 0.60 -25.75
CA ASP A 93 5.25 -0.67 -25.02
C ASP A 93 3.87 -1.10 -24.51
N GLY A 94 3.54 -2.39 -24.67
CA GLY A 94 2.32 -2.95 -24.07
C GLY A 94 2.40 -3.01 -22.55
N VAL A 95 1.26 -3.28 -21.90
CA VAL A 95 1.21 -3.64 -20.48
C VAL A 95 1.60 -5.10 -20.34
N SER A 96 2.69 -5.38 -19.63
CA SER A 96 3.17 -6.75 -19.38
C SER A 96 2.55 -7.38 -18.13
N TYR A 97 2.65 -8.70 -17.99
CA TYR A 97 2.24 -9.39 -16.76
C TYR A 97 3.07 -8.95 -15.55
N SER A 98 4.37 -8.69 -15.75
CA SER A 98 5.24 -8.12 -14.72
C SER A 98 4.74 -6.77 -14.22
N ASP A 99 4.26 -5.90 -15.12
CA ASP A 99 3.72 -4.58 -14.75
C ASP A 99 2.48 -4.72 -13.86
N ILE A 100 1.56 -5.63 -14.24
CA ILE A 100 0.33 -5.92 -13.47
C ILE A 100 0.68 -6.52 -12.11
N SER A 101 1.59 -7.49 -12.08
CA SER A 101 2.02 -8.17 -10.84
C SER A 101 2.65 -7.20 -9.86
N TYR A 102 3.49 -6.29 -10.35
CA TYR A 102 4.07 -5.23 -9.55
C TYR A 102 3.00 -4.28 -8.99
N MET A 103 2.10 -3.79 -9.86
CA MET A 103 1.01 -2.91 -9.45
C MET A 103 0.15 -3.55 -8.35
N PHE A 104 -0.24 -4.81 -8.53
CA PHE A 104 -1.08 -5.52 -7.59
C PHE A 104 -0.36 -5.75 -6.25
N THR A 105 0.95 -5.98 -6.29
CA THR A 105 1.79 -6.09 -5.08
C THR A 105 1.82 -4.77 -4.30
N VAL A 106 2.09 -3.66 -4.98
CA VAL A 106 2.13 -2.31 -4.36
C VAL A 106 0.78 -1.95 -3.76
N VAL A 107 -0.30 -2.19 -4.51
CA VAL A 107 -1.67 -1.95 -4.05
C VAL A 107 -1.99 -2.76 -2.80
N THR A 108 -1.58 -4.03 -2.76
CA THR A 108 -1.78 -4.90 -1.61
C THR A 108 -1.00 -4.42 -0.39
N ALA A 109 0.26 -4.04 -0.57
CA ALA A 109 1.09 -3.49 0.51
C ALA A 109 0.50 -2.19 1.08
N VAL A 110 0.04 -1.28 0.22
CA VAL A 110 -0.57 -0.02 0.66
C VAL A 110 -1.90 -0.27 1.38
N THR A 111 -2.70 -1.25 0.91
CA THR A 111 -3.93 -1.64 1.58
C THR A 111 -3.64 -2.17 2.99
N ALA A 112 -2.58 -2.99 3.15
CA ALA A 112 -2.15 -3.47 4.46
C ALA A 112 -1.77 -2.31 5.39
N PHE A 113 -1.00 -1.34 4.91
CA PHE A 113 -0.62 -0.16 5.68
C PHE A 113 -1.82 0.72 6.05
N THR A 114 -2.78 0.87 5.14
CA THR A 114 -4.04 1.57 5.35
C THR A 114 -4.84 0.92 6.49
N VAL A 115 -5.00 -0.41 6.47
CA VAL A 115 -5.69 -1.15 7.54
C VAL A 115 -4.95 -1.00 8.88
N LEU A 116 -3.62 -1.13 8.89
CA LEU A 116 -2.80 -0.92 10.10
C LEU A 116 -2.92 0.51 10.65
N ALA A 117 -2.88 1.52 9.80
CA ALA A 117 -3.03 2.93 10.18
C ALA A 117 -4.36 3.18 10.89
N GLN A 118 -5.45 2.59 10.37
CA GLN A 118 -6.78 2.68 10.96
C GLN A 118 -6.82 2.02 12.35
N ILE A 119 -6.21 0.84 12.49
CA ILE A 119 -6.11 0.14 13.78
C ILE A 119 -5.33 0.99 14.79
N TYR A 120 -4.16 1.52 14.43
CA TYR A 120 -3.37 2.34 15.34
C TYR A 120 -4.07 3.63 15.74
N THR A 121 -4.72 4.31 14.79
CA THR A 121 -5.48 5.53 15.06
C THR A 121 -6.63 5.26 16.03
N MET A 122 -7.32 4.12 15.87
CA MET A 122 -8.39 3.71 16.79
C MET A 122 -7.87 3.28 18.16
N ILE A 123 -6.68 2.70 18.27
CA ILE A 123 -6.08 2.33 19.56
C ILE A 123 -5.57 3.57 20.31
N LEU A 124 -4.89 4.48 19.60
CA LEU A 124 -4.18 5.62 20.20
C LEU A 124 -5.04 6.88 20.33
N HIS A 125 -6.26 6.86 19.78
CA HIS A 125 -7.22 7.98 19.79
C HIS A 125 -6.65 9.29 19.25
N SER A 126 -5.69 9.17 18.35
CA SER A 126 -5.01 10.30 17.74
C SER A 126 -4.49 9.83 16.41
N MET A 127 -4.85 10.58 15.37
CA MET A 127 -4.39 10.33 14.01
C MET A 127 -2.86 10.50 13.93
N GLU A 128 -2.31 11.56 14.52
CA GLU A 128 -0.87 11.81 14.53
C GLU A 128 -0.10 10.65 15.18
N LYS A 129 -0.54 10.19 16.36
CA LYS A 129 0.08 9.05 17.04
C LYS A 129 -0.09 7.75 16.25
N GLY A 130 -1.25 7.55 15.61
CA GLY A 130 -1.52 6.41 14.74
C GLY A 130 -0.59 6.35 13.54
N MET A 131 -0.39 7.48 12.88
CA MET A 131 0.52 7.59 11.73
C MET A 131 1.99 7.44 12.13
N LEU A 132 2.40 7.99 13.28
CA LEU A 132 3.74 7.77 13.82
C LEU A 132 3.99 6.30 14.18
N ALA A 133 3.00 5.61 14.76
CA ALA A 133 3.10 4.19 15.06
C ALA A 133 3.21 3.34 13.78
N LEU A 134 2.45 3.68 12.75
CA LEU A 134 2.58 3.05 11.43
C LEU A 134 3.97 3.27 10.85
N LEU A 135 4.46 4.51 10.85
CA LEU A 135 5.78 4.86 10.34
C LEU A 135 6.86 4.06 11.07
N ALA A 136 6.80 3.97 12.40
CA ALA A 136 7.72 3.15 13.18
C ALA A 136 7.65 1.66 12.79
N THR A 137 6.44 1.12 12.59
CA THR A 137 6.23 -0.28 12.22
C THR A 137 6.79 -0.63 10.84
N ILE A 138 6.78 0.33 9.90
CA ILE A 138 7.34 0.13 8.56
C ILE A 138 8.85 0.40 8.54
N MET A 139 9.28 1.51 9.15
CA MET A 139 10.67 1.97 9.09
C MET A 139 11.60 1.13 9.95
N VAL A 140 11.19 0.68 11.14
CA VAL A 140 12.10 -0.07 12.03
C VAL A 140 12.56 -1.39 11.38
N PRO A 141 11.70 -2.23 10.79
CA PRO A 141 12.12 -3.44 10.10
C PRO A 141 12.95 -3.16 8.84
N THR A 142 12.56 -2.17 8.03
CA THR A 142 13.32 -1.82 6.80
C THR A 142 14.71 -1.30 7.14
N TRP A 143 14.84 -0.47 8.16
CA TRP A 143 16.13 -0.02 8.65
C TRP A 143 16.94 -1.15 9.26
N ALA A 144 16.33 -2.04 10.05
CA ALA A 144 17.03 -3.20 10.63
C ALA A 144 17.58 -4.15 9.55
N VAL A 145 16.80 -4.42 8.50
CA VAL A 145 17.25 -5.23 7.35
C VAL A 145 18.35 -4.51 6.56
N ALA A 146 18.17 -3.21 6.28
CA ALA A 146 19.21 -2.43 5.61
C ALA A 146 20.52 -2.40 6.41
N PHE A 147 20.45 -2.23 7.74
CA PHE A 147 21.62 -2.20 8.61
C PHE A 147 22.29 -3.57 8.72
N ALA A 148 21.50 -4.64 8.84
CA ALA A 148 22.01 -6.02 8.86
C ALA A 148 22.72 -6.37 7.55
N ASN A 149 22.18 -5.95 6.41
CA ASN A 149 22.80 -6.15 5.10
C ASN A 149 24.07 -5.32 4.94
N VAL A 150 24.10 -4.08 5.44
CA VAL A 150 25.32 -3.24 5.43
C VAL A 150 26.40 -3.81 6.35
N MET A 151 26.05 -4.34 7.52
CA MET A 151 26.99 -4.94 8.47
C MET A 151 27.45 -6.35 8.05
N GLY A 152 26.66 -7.06 7.24
CA GLY A 152 26.99 -8.38 6.69
C GLY A 152 27.84 -8.34 5.42
N ARG A 153 28.05 -7.17 4.81
CA ARG A 153 28.84 -6.99 3.57
C ARG A 153 30.34 -7.15 3.81
N ASN A 154 30.79 -8.40 3.95
CA ASN A 154 32.12 -8.82 3.54
C ASN A 154 32.13 -9.01 2.01
N GLY A 155 32.24 -7.92 1.25
CA GLY A 155 32.94 -7.93 -0.05
C GLY A 155 32.24 -8.43 -1.33
N THR A 156 30.95 -8.75 -1.37
CA THR A 156 30.26 -9.06 -2.66
C THR A 156 29.38 -7.91 -3.13
N ARG A 157 29.59 -7.48 -4.39
CA ARG A 157 28.82 -6.43 -5.07
C ARG A 157 27.40 -6.92 -5.36
N ASP A 158 26.42 -6.18 -4.82
CA ASP A 158 24.98 -6.44 -4.93
C ASP A 158 24.38 -5.95 -6.25
N ASP A 159 24.69 -6.64 -7.36
CA ASP A 159 23.98 -6.44 -8.63
C ASP A 159 22.69 -7.32 -8.71
N GLU A 160 22.48 -8.26 -7.78
CA GLU A 160 21.39 -9.23 -7.82
C GLU A 160 20.07 -8.77 -7.14
N PHE A 161 20.09 -7.72 -6.32
CA PHE A 161 18.92 -7.37 -5.49
C PHE A 161 17.72 -6.80 -6.29
N PHE A 162 17.97 -6.13 -7.43
CA PHE A 162 16.90 -5.52 -8.22
C PHE A 162 16.27 -6.46 -9.26
N VAL A 163 17.01 -7.48 -9.70
CA VAL A 163 16.54 -8.45 -10.71
C VAL A 163 15.53 -9.44 -10.11
N ASP A 164 15.50 -9.59 -8.78
CA ASP A 164 14.64 -10.55 -8.09
C ASP A 164 13.25 -10.02 -7.71
N LEU A 165 13.02 -8.70 -7.80
CA LEU A 165 11.75 -8.10 -7.37
C LEU A 165 10.61 -8.38 -8.36
N SER A 166 10.88 -8.36 -9.67
CA SER A 166 9.86 -8.69 -10.68
C SER A 166 9.46 -10.16 -10.58
N ALA A 167 10.43 -11.06 -10.48
CA ALA A 167 10.21 -12.49 -10.30
C ALA A 167 9.42 -12.79 -9.01
N PHE A 168 9.77 -12.12 -7.90
CA PHE A 168 9.02 -12.22 -6.65
C PHE A 168 7.57 -11.71 -6.80
N CYS A 169 7.37 -10.55 -7.42
CA CYS A 169 6.05 -9.99 -7.68
C CYS A 169 5.18 -10.92 -8.52
N GLU A 170 5.74 -11.51 -9.58
CA GLU A 170 5.04 -12.48 -10.43
C GLU A 170 4.71 -13.76 -9.66
N PHE A 171 5.66 -14.26 -8.85
CA PHE A 171 5.45 -15.44 -8.02
C PHE A 171 4.33 -15.24 -6.99
N ILE A 172 4.27 -14.08 -6.34
CA ILE A 172 3.28 -13.81 -5.30
C ILE A 172 1.93 -13.36 -5.87
N CYS A 173 1.89 -12.86 -7.11
CA CYS A 173 0.69 -12.29 -7.74
C CYS A 173 -0.56 -13.18 -7.64
N PRO A 174 -0.49 -14.52 -7.87
CA PRO A 174 -1.65 -15.40 -7.76
C PRO A 174 -2.24 -15.47 -6.33
N PHE A 175 -1.44 -15.19 -5.32
CA PHE A 175 -1.84 -15.25 -3.90
C PHE A 175 -2.37 -13.92 -3.36
N LEU A 176 -2.05 -12.81 -4.02
CA LEU A 176 -2.45 -11.46 -3.60
C LEU A 176 -3.98 -11.27 -3.39
N PRO A 177 -4.89 -11.86 -4.18
CA PRO A 177 -6.33 -11.76 -3.91
C PRO A 177 -6.71 -12.35 -2.54
N PHE A 178 -6.11 -13.49 -2.18
CA PHE A 178 -6.36 -14.13 -0.88
C PHE A 178 -5.78 -13.32 0.27
N ILE A 179 -4.59 -12.74 0.07
CA ILE A 179 -3.96 -11.84 1.04
C ILE A 179 -4.85 -10.61 1.28
N LEU A 180 -5.40 -10.01 0.22
CA LEU A 180 -6.34 -8.88 0.32
C LEU A 180 -7.60 -9.24 1.11
N ILE A 181 -8.23 -10.39 0.81
CA ILE A 181 -9.40 -10.87 1.57
C ILE A 181 -9.05 -11.05 3.05
N GLY A 182 -7.90 -11.67 3.34
CA GLY A 182 -7.40 -11.85 4.71
C GLY A 182 -7.18 -10.52 5.42
N LEU A 183 -6.60 -9.52 4.75
CA LEU A 183 -6.39 -8.18 5.29
C LEU A 183 -7.70 -7.47 5.63
N PHE A 184 -8.71 -7.55 4.74
CA PHE A 184 -10.01 -6.96 5.02
C PHE A 184 -10.75 -7.68 6.16
N ALA A 185 -10.68 -9.01 6.22
CA ALA A 185 -11.26 -9.79 7.32
C ALA A 185 -10.59 -9.45 8.67
N PHE A 186 -9.26 -9.34 8.68
CA PHE A 186 -8.49 -8.92 9.85
C PHE A 186 -8.84 -7.49 10.28
N GLY A 187 -8.88 -6.55 9.32
CA GLY A 187 -9.29 -5.17 9.56
C GLY A 187 -10.70 -5.09 10.15
N PHE A 188 -11.66 -5.82 9.58
CA PHE A 188 -13.02 -5.91 10.11
C PHE A 188 -13.04 -6.40 11.56
N ALA A 189 -12.38 -7.52 11.83
CA ALA A 189 -12.34 -8.13 13.16
C ALA A 189 -11.68 -7.21 14.19
N ALA A 190 -10.56 -6.57 13.85
CA ALA A 190 -9.85 -5.65 14.72
C ALA A 190 -10.72 -4.43 15.07
N ILE A 191 -11.33 -3.79 14.07
CA ILE A 191 -12.19 -2.62 14.27
C ILE A 191 -13.44 -3.01 15.08
N TYR A 192 -14.08 -4.14 14.74
CA TYR A 192 -15.23 -4.66 15.46
C TYR A 192 -14.92 -4.88 16.95
N LEU A 193 -13.80 -5.55 17.27
CA LEU A 193 -13.41 -5.82 18.67
C LEU A 193 -13.11 -4.52 19.43
N LEU A 194 -12.47 -3.55 18.79
CA LEU A 194 -12.19 -2.24 19.40
C LEU A 194 -13.46 -1.46 19.74
N PHE A 195 -14.47 -1.50 18.87
CA PHE A 195 -15.77 -0.91 19.17
C PHE A 195 -16.58 -1.72 20.19
N LYS A 196 -16.59 -3.06 20.12
CA LYS A 196 -17.31 -3.94 21.05
C LYS A 196 -16.80 -3.81 22.48
N ARG A 197 -15.48 -3.66 22.69
CA ARG A 197 -14.91 -3.45 24.03
C ARG A 197 -15.45 -2.21 24.75
N ARG A 198 -16.03 -1.26 24.01
CA ARG A 198 -16.54 0.02 24.53
C ARG A 198 -18.03 0.02 24.82
N GLU A 199 -18.72 -1.06 24.49
CA GLU A 199 -20.11 -1.27 24.94
C GLU A 199 -20.17 -1.78 26.39
N LYS A 200 -19.02 -2.08 27.02
CA LYS A 200 -18.88 -2.45 28.43
C LYS A 200 -18.50 -1.23 29.26
#